data_AF-A0A081SA42-F1
#
_entry.id   AF-A0A081SA42-F1
#
_cell.length_a   1.000
_cell.length_b   1.000
_cell.length_c   1.000
_cell.angle_alpha   90.00
_cell.angle_beta   90.00
_cell.angle_gamma   90.00
#
_symmetry.space_group_name_H-M   'P 1'
#
loop_
_entity.id
_entity.type
_entity.pdbx_description
1 polymer ?
#
loop_
_entity_poly.entity_id
_entity_poly.type
_entity_poly.pdbx_seq_one_letter_code
_entity_poly.pdbx_strand_id
1 'polypeptide(L)' 'MISIITRNTKKADGQIWEMNCATDEGIPLLAIYGNKDHIGATIPNECGHLPVVDWNWEKISAWIKQL' A
#
# COMPACT_ATOMS: atom_id res chain seq x y z
N MET A 1 -3.40 -5.59 6.63
CA MET A 1 -3.66 -4.15 6.40
C MET A 1 -3.77 -3.88 4.91
N ILE A 2 -4.67 -2.99 4.49
CA ILE A 2 -4.72 -2.49 3.10
C ILE A 2 -4.41 -1.00 3.15
N SER A 3 -3.48 -0.55 2.31
CA SER A 3 -3.11 0.86 2.22
C SER A 3 -3.31 1.42 0.82
N ILE A 4 -3.93 2.59 0.75
CA ILE A 4 -4.25 3.24 -0.52
C ILE A 4 -3.12 4.22 -0.85
N ILE A 5 -2.40 3.93 -1.93
CA ILE A 5 -1.29 4.72 -2.42
C ILE A 5 -1.80 5.74 -3.43
N THR A 6 -1.50 7.00 -3.17
CA THR A 6 -1.72 8.11 -4.09
C THR A 6 -0.41 8.87 -4.27
N ARG A 7 -0.40 9.83 -5.19
CA ARG A 7 0.77 10.72 -5.39
C ARG A 7 1.18 11.46 -4.13
N ASN A 8 0.23 11.77 -3.25
CA ASN A 8 0.49 12.53 -2.04
C ASN A 8 0.87 11.64 -0.83
N THR A 9 0.84 10.31 -0.98
CA THR A 9 1.21 9.37 0.10
C THR A 9 2.65 9.56 0.57
N LYS A 10 3.56 10.04 -0.30
CA LYS A 10 4.93 10.42 0.10
C LYS A 10 5.02 11.57 1.10
N LYS A 11 3.95 12.35 1.26
CA LYS A 11 3.85 13.47 2.21
C LYS A 11 2.91 13.16 3.38
N ALA A 12 2.47 11.91 3.50
CA ALA A 12 1.51 11.50 4.51
C ALA A 12 2.26 10.75 5.61
N ASP A 13 2.97 11.49 6.46
CA ASP A 13 3.84 10.92 7.51
C ASP A 13 3.12 9.91 8.40
N GLY A 14 1.86 10.16 8.76
CA GLY A 14 1.05 9.22 9.53
C GLY A 14 0.78 7.91 8.81
N GLN A 15 0.41 7.97 7.53
CA GLN A 15 0.16 6.77 6.71
C GLN A 15 1.45 5.96 6.51
N ILE A 16 2.59 6.65 6.32
CA ILE A 16 3.92 6.03 6.20
C ILE A 16 4.29 5.34 7.52
N TRP A 17 4.06 6.01 8.65
CA TRP A 17 4.30 5.45 9.97
C TRP A 17 3.49 4.16 10.21
N GLU A 18 2.20 4.15 9.86
CA GLU A 18 1.36 2.95 10.00
C GLU A 18 1.84 1.79 9.12
N MET A 19 2.26 2.07 7.88
CA MET A 19 2.85 1.05 7.01
C MET A 19 4.17 0.51 7.55
N ASN A 20 5.02 1.37 8.12
CA ASN A 20 6.29 0.98 8.73
C ASN A 20 6.06 0.08 9.94
N CYS A 21 5.15 0.45 10.84
CA CYS A 21 4.77 -0.38 11.99
C CYS A 21 4.24 -1.74 11.54
N ALA A 22 3.34 -1.78 10.55
CA ALA A 22 2.84 -3.04 10.00
C ALA A 22 3.96 -3.91 9.40
N THR A 23 4.95 -3.30 8.74
CA THR A 23 6.10 -4.01 8.17
C THR A 23 7.02 -4.56 9.26
N ASP A 24 7.29 -3.78 10.31
CA ASP A 24 8.13 -4.16 11.45
C ASP A 24 7.49 -5.29 12.28
N GLU A 25 6.17 -5.24 12.49
CA GLU A 25 5.42 -6.27 13.19
C GLU A 25 5.10 -7.51 12.32
N GLY A 26 5.51 -7.52 11.05
CA GLY A 26 5.25 -8.62 10.12
C GLY A 26 3.78 -8.79 9.74
N ILE A 27 2.98 -7.73 9.85
CA ILE A 27 1.57 -7.73 9.47
C ILE A 27 1.46 -7.69 7.93
N PRO A 28 0.71 -8.62 7.31
CA PRO A 28 0.55 -8.64 5.87
C PRO A 28 -0.09 -7.34 5.36
N LEU A 29 0.61 -6.65 4.45
CA LEU A 29 0.22 -5.35 3.93
C LEU A 29 0.02 -5.40 2.41
N LEU A 30 -1.16 -4.97 1.96
CA LEU A 30 -1.49 -4.81 0.55
C LEU A 30 -1.55 -3.34 0.19
N ALA A 31 -0.71 -2.90 -0.73
CA ALA A 31 -0.75 -1.55 -1.26
C ALA A 31 -1.57 -1.50 -2.56
N ILE A 32 -2.55 -0.59 -2.64
CA ILE A 32 -3.41 -0.42 -3.81
C ILE A 32 -3.38 1.01 -4.33
N TYR A 33 -3.35 1.21 -5.64
CA TYR A 33 -3.44 2.56 -6.20
C TYR A 33 -4.85 3.12 -6.04
N GLY A 34 -4.96 4.30 -5.43
CA GLY A 34 -6.25 5.00 -5.26
C GLY A 34 -6.76 5.70 -6.52
N ASN A 35 -5.94 5.80 -7.57
CA ASN A 35 -6.29 6.46 -8.82
C ASN A 35 -5.76 5.68 -10.03
N LYS A 36 -6.48 5.73 -11.15
CA LYS A 36 -6.03 5.16 -12.45
C LYS A 36 -4.77 5.84 -12.97
N ASP A 37 -4.63 7.14 -12.73
CA ASP A 37 -3.42 7.91 -13.05
C ASP A 37 -2.46 7.89 -11.84
N HIS A 38 -1.76 6.77 -11.67
CA HIS A 38 -0.80 6.56 -10.59
C HIS A 38 0.65 6.81 -11.01
N ILE A 39 0.87 7.44 -12.17
CA ILE A 39 2.21 7.84 -12.62
C ILE A 39 2.84 8.75 -11.54
N GLY A 40 3.91 8.27 -10.90
CA GLY A 40 4.61 8.96 -9.81
C GLY A 40 4.14 8.61 -8.39
N ALA A 41 3.07 7.82 -8.22
CA ALA A 41 2.70 7.26 -6.94
C ALA A 41 3.67 6.11 -6.60
N THR A 42 4.56 6.36 -5.65
CA THR A 42 5.58 5.41 -5.19
C THR A 42 5.53 5.36 -3.69
N ILE A 43 5.68 4.16 -3.14
CA ILE A 43 5.86 3.97 -1.72
C ILE A 43 7.25 4.51 -1.35
N PRO A 44 7.39 5.26 -0.24
CA PRO A 44 8.71 5.65 0.27
C PRO A 44 9.52 4.40 0.62
N ASN A 45 10.82 4.44 0.31
CA ASN A 45 11.75 3.31 0.54
C ASN A 45 11.73 2.79 1.99
N GLU A 46 11.32 3.63 2.94
CA GLU A 46 11.21 3.34 4.36
C GLU A 46 10.22 2.21 4.67
N CYS A 47 9.11 2.10 3.92
CA CYS A 47 8.15 1.00 4.07
C CYS A 47 8.59 -0.30 3.37
N GLY A 48 9.81 -0.34 2.85
CA GLY A 48 10.34 -1.49 2.13
C GLY A 48 9.77 -1.65 0.71
N HIS A 49 10.00 -2.84 0.14
CA HIS A 49 9.61 -3.18 -1.23
C HIS A 49 8.24 -3.85 -1.25
N LEU A 50 7.19 -3.06 -1.04
CA LEU A 50 5.82 -3.53 -1.14
C LEU A 50 5.33 -3.43 -2.59
N PRO A 51 4.79 -4.51 -3.17
CA PRO A 51 4.17 -4.44 -4.49
C PRO A 51 2.88 -3.63 -4.39
N VAL A 52 2.79 -2.56 -5.17
CA VAL A 52 1.55 -1.79 -5.33
C VAL A 52 0.77 -2.37 -6.50
N VAL A 53 -0.48 -2.69 -6.27
CA VAL A 53 -1.38 -3.21 -7.31
C VAL A 53 -2.41 -2.16 -7.70
N ASP A 54 -2.86 -2.19 -8.94
CA ASP A 54 -4.03 -1.42 -9.35
C ASP A 54 -5.27 -1.79 -8.55
N TRP A 55 -6.18 -0.82 -8.41
CA TRP A 55 -7.50 -1.05 -7.86
C TRP A 55 -8.26 -2.08 -8.71
N ASN A 56 -8.23 -3.34 -8.27
CA ASN A 56 -8.95 -4.44 -8.88
C ASN A 56 -9.58 -5.29 -7.77
N TRP A 57 -10.91 -5.35 -7.76
CA TRP A 57 -11.68 -6.10 -6.77
C TRP A 57 -11.34 -7.60 -6.75
N GLU A 58 -11.06 -8.21 -7.89
CA GLU A 58 -10.69 -9.63 -7.96
C GLU A 58 -9.37 -9.90 -7.22
N LYS A 59 -8.37 -9.03 -7.41
CA LYS A 59 -7.08 -9.13 -6.70
C LYS A 59 -7.24 -8.89 -5.20
N ILE A 60 -8.00 -7.87 -4.83
CA ILE A 60 -8.23 -7.49 -3.43
C ILE A 60 -8.99 -8.61 -2.70
N SER A 61 -10.07 -9.13 -3.30
CA SER A 61 -10.87 -10.20 -2.70
C SER A 61 -10.09 -11.52 -2.61
N ALA A 62 -9.25 -11.83 -3.59
CA ALA A 62 -8.36 -13.00 -3.53
C ALA A 62 -7.34 -12.86 -2.39
N TRP A 63 -6.73 -11.68 -2.22
CA TRP A 63 -5.78 -11.42 -1.13
C TRP A 63 -6.45 -11.51 0.25
N ILE A 64 -7.63 -10.91 0.42
CA ILE A 64 -8.39 -10.99 1.68
C ILE A 64 -8.73 -12.45 2.04
N LYS A 65 -9.00 -13.30 1.04
CA LYS A 65 -9.28 -14.73 1.25
C LYS A 65 -8.04 -15.57 1.57
N GLN A 66 -6.84 -15.04 1.34
CA GLN A 66 -5.56 -15.73 1.59
C GLN A 66 -4.96 -15.39 2.95
N LEU A 67 -5.49 -14.38 3.64
CA LEU A 67 -5.20 -14.07 5.04
C LEU A 67 -5.77 -15.14 5.98
#